data_AF-A0A356ML12-F1
#
_entry.id   AF-A0A356ML12-F1
#
_cell.length_a   1.000
_cell.length_b   1.000
_cell.length_c   1.000
_cell.angle_alpha   90.00
_cell.angle_beta   90.00
_cell.angle_gamma   90.00
#
_symmetry.space_group_name_H-M   'P 1'
#
loop_
_entity.id
_entity.type
_entity.pdbx_description
1 polymer ?
#
loop_
_entity_poly.entity_id
_entity_poly.type
_entity_poly.pdbx_seq_one_letter_code
_entity_poly.pdbx_strand_id
1 'polypeptide(L)'
;MTFEEAIKLINTKYPTSQRTTDLVEIKVNKLLDVNHYYYIALHNMNNTLILTDIAESSDILYDISEDRWKELCVKHNIEFNDWHLECEFKSLKDLDNFIALLDEVANVE
;
A
#
# COMPACT_ATOMS: atom_id res chain seq x y z
N MET A 1 9.70 10.84 11.98
CA MET A 1 10.13 9.44 11.93
C MET A 1 11.07 9.31 10.75
N THR A 2 12.21 8.65 10.91
CA THR A 2 13.13 8.37 9.81
C THR A 2 12.69 7.14 9.02
N PHE A 3 13.25 6.94 7.82
CA PHE A 3 12.98 5.75 7.02
C PHE A 3 13.36 4.45 7.75
N GLU A 4 14.52 4.43 8.41
CA GLU A 4 14.96 3.28 9.20
C GLU A 4 14.07 2.99 10.40
N GLU A 5 13.57 4.03 11.09
CA GLU A 5 12.62 3.89 12.18
C GLU A 5 11.29 3.29 11.69
N ALA A 6 10.81 3.75 10.54
CA ALA A 6 9.59 3.22 9.92
C ALA A 6 9.75 1.75 9.51
N ILE A 7 10.88 1.38 8.89
CA ILE A 7 11.18 -0.02 8.54
C ILE A 7 11.20 -0.90 9.79
N LYS A 8 11.85 -0.46 10.87
CA LYS A 8 11.87 -1.19 12.15
C LYS A 8 10.47 -1.35 12.73
N LEU A 9 9.66 -0.29 12.67
CA LEU A 9 8.27 -0.31 13.12
C LEU A 9 7.42 -1.30 12.31
N ILE A 10 7.52 -1.28 10.98
CA ILE A 10 6.77 -2.19 10.10
C ILE A 10 7.18 -3.65 10.33
N ASN A 11 8.47 -3.93 10.51
CA ASN A 11 8.99 -5.28 10.78
C ASN A 11 8.48 -5.90 12.09
N THR A 12 7.87 -5.11 12.99
CA THR A 12 7.18 -5.68 14.16
C THR A 12 5.94 -6.48 13.79
N LYS A 13 5.35 -6.25 12.59
CA LYS A 13 4.10 -6.85 12.14
C LYS A 13 4.21 -7.54 10.78
N TYR A 14 4.95 -6.96 9.84
CA TYR A 14 5.10 -7.48 8.48
C TYR A 14 6.57 -7.54 8.06
N PRO A 15 7.03 -8.64 7.48
CA PRO A 15 8.41 -8.72 7.01
C PRO A 15 8.62 -7.77 5.82
N THR A 16 9.72 -7.01 5.86
CA THR A 16 10.12 -6.11 4.76
C THR A 16 11.29 -6.63 3.96
N SER A 17 11.42 -6.21 2.70
CA SER A 17 12.59 -6.47 1.85
C SER A 17 13.10 -5.17 1.25
N GLN A 18 14.36 -4.81 1.52
CA GLN A 18 14.99 -3.64 0.90
C GLN A 18 15.15 -3.86 -0.61
N ARG A 19 14.79 -2.88 -1.43
CA ARG A 19 14.96 -2.92 -2.89
C ARG A 19 15.99 -1.91 -3.39
N THR A 20 15.92 -0.69 -2.92
CA THR A 20 16.90 0.39 -3.18
C THR A 20 17.23 1.08 -1.86
N THR A 21 18.00 2.17 -1.85
CA THR A 21 18.32 2.91 -0.62
C THR A 21 17.11 3.63 0.00
N ASP A 22 16.10 3.90 -0.81
CA ASP A 22 14.92 4.69 -0.48
C ASP A 22 13.61 3.88 -0.54
N LEU A 23 13.64 2.63 -1.00
CA LEU A 23 12.44 1.79 -1.17
C LEU A 23 12.56 0.46 -0.44
N VAL A 24 11.53 0.14 0.36
CA VAL A 24 11.32 -1.21 0.89
C VAL A 24 9.97 -1.77 0.44
N GLU A 25 9.95 -3.06 0.17
CA GLU A 25 8.73 -3.83 0.01
C GLU A 25 8.23 -4.36 1.34
N ILE A 26 6.92 -4.38 1.51
CA ILE A 26 6.21 -4.91 2.68
C ILE A 26 5.46 -6.15 2.24
N LYS A 27 5.78 -7.31 2.82
CA LYS A 27 5.16 -8.58 2.45
C LYS A 27 3.92 -8.83 3.31
N VAL A 28 2.75 -8.80 2.68
CA VAL A 28 1.46 -9.06 3.33
C VAL A 28 0.86 -10.33 2.73
N ASN A 29 1.11 -11.48 3.35
CA ASN A 29 0.77 -12.80 2.78
C ASN A 29 -0.70 -12.95 2.34
N LYS A 30 -1.65 -12.32 3.04
CA LYS A 30 -3.07 -12.41 2.67
C LYS A 30 -3.42 -11.68 1.36
N LEU A 31 -2.56 -10.78 0.92
CA LEU A 31 -2.67 -10.04 -0.34
C LEU A 31 -1.82 -10.67 -1.47
N LEU A 32 -1.17 -11.80 -1.19
CA LEU A 32 -0.32 -12.55 -2.12
C LEU A 32 -0.97 -13.92 -2.36
N ASP A 33 -2.01 -13.94 -3.19
CA ASP A 33 -2.67 -15.17 -3.64
C ASP A 33 -2.54 -15.33 -5.17
N VAL A 34 -3.04 -16.44 -5.71
CA VAL A 34 -2.89 -16.75 -7.15
C VAL A 34 -3.67 -15.82 -8.08
N ASN A 35 -4.66 -15.11 -7.55
CA ASN A 35 -5.53 -14.18 -8.26
C ASN A 35 -5.18 -12.71 -7.95
N HIS A 36 -4.56 -12.44 -6.81
CA HIS A 36 -4.20 -11.11 -6.34
C HIS A 36 -2.74 -11.04 -5.89
N TYR A 37 -1.98 -10.14 -6.51
CA TYR A 37 -0.60 -9.86 -6.13
C TYR A 37 -0.44 -8.38 -5.81
N TYR A 38 -0.93 -7.93 -4.67
CA TYR A 38 -0.71 -6.56 -4.23
C TYR A 38 0.64 -6.45 -3.52
N TYR A 39 1.56 -5.69 -4.12
CA TYR A 39 2.81 -5.33 -3.49
C TYR A 39 2.68 -3.96 -2.85
N ILE A 40 2.87 -3.87 -1.54
CA ILE A 40 2.92 -2.60 -0.83
C ILE A 40 4.39 -2.22 -0.65
N ALA A 41 4.75 -0.98 -0.99
CA ALA A 41 6.04 -0.38 -0.73
C ALA A 41 5.94 0.70 0.35
N LEU A 42 7.05 0.92 1.04
CA LEU A 42 7.35 2.18 1.71
C LEU A 42 8.51 2.85 0.96
N HIS A 43 8.27 4.04 0.42
CA HIS A 43 9.23 4.87 -0.30
C HIS A 43 9.57 6.12 0.51
N ASN A 44 10.86 6.41 0.67
CA ASN A 44 11.36 7.67 1.21
C ASN A 44 11.58 8.69 0.07
N MET A 45 10.59 9.54 -0.16
CA MET A 45 10.68 10.65 -1.10
C MET A 45 11.13 11.93 -0.39
N ASN A 46 12.44 12.20 -0.39
CA ASN A 46 13.02 13.42 0.18
C ASN A 46 12.62 13.69 1.65
N ASN A 47 12.69 12.67 2.50
CA ASN A 47 12.28 12.67 3.92
C ASN A 47 10.78 12.59 4.18
N THR A 48 9.95 12.48 3.14
CA THR A 48 8.55 12.09 3.28
C THR A 48 8.43 10.60 3.04
N LEU A 49 7.81 9.89 3.98
CA LEU A 49 7.60 8.45 3.89
C LEU A 49 6.24 8.20 3.26
N ILE A 50 6.20 7.54 2.11
CA ILE A 50 4.99 7.27 1.34
C ILE A 50 4.78 5.76 1.27
N LEU A 51 3.59 5.30 1.65
CA LEU A 51 3.10 3.98 1.27
C LEU A 51 2.56 4.06 -0.14
N THR A 52 2.97 3.12 -0.99
CA THR A 52 2.53 3.05 -2.38
C THR A 52 2.35 1.60 -2.82
N ASP A 53 1.49 1.35 -3.79
CA ASP A 53 1.38 0.08 -4.46
C ASP A 53 2.46 -0.08 -5.55
N ILE A 54 3.24 -1.17 -5.50
CA ILE A 54 4.27 -1.46 -6.50
C ILE A 54 3.60 -2.12 -7.70
N ALA A 55 3.31 -1.28 -8.69
CA ALA A 55 2.84 -1.58 -10.04
C ALA A 55 1.46 -2.27 -10.16
N GLU A 56 0.54 -1.49 -10.73
CA GLU A 56 -0.72 -1.89 -11.39
C GLU A 56 -1.78 -2.56 -10.51
N SER A 57 -2.10 -1.98 -9.34
CA SER A 57 -3.40 -2.28 -8.70
C SER A 57 -4.57 -2.04 -9.66
N SER A 58 -4.41 -1.17 -10.66
CA SER A 58 -5.37 -0.95 -11.75
C SER A 58 -5.50 -2.11 -12.74
N ASP A 59 -4.43 -2.88 -13.01
CA ASP A 59 -4.52 -4.05 -13.90
C ASP A 59 -5.01 -5.31 -13.17
N ILE A 60 -4.95 -5.31 -11.83
CA ILE A 60 -5.51 -6.39 -11.02
C ILE A 60 -7.04 -6.23 -10.86
N LEU A 61 -7.60 -5.03 -11.14
CA LEU A 61 -8.97 -4.67 -10.76
C LEU A 61 -9.75 -3.90 -11.83
N TYR A 62 -9.66 -4.37 -13.08
CA TYR A 62 -10.38 -3.82 -14.24
C TYR A 62 -11.91 -3.73 -14.08
N ASP A 63 -12.50 -4.49 -13.15
CA ASP A 63 -13.94 -4.54 -12.93
C ASP A 63 -14.48 -3.42 -12.03
N ILE A 64 -13.60 -2.61 -11.42
CA ILE A 64 -13.98 -1.54 -10.50
C ILE A 64 -13.85 -0.19 -11.19
N SER A 65 -14.93 0.60 -11.16
CA SER A 65 -14.93 1.95 -11.74
C SER A 65 -14.00 2.90 -10.99
N GLU A 66 -13.47 3.89 -11.70
CA GLU A 66 -12.64 4.95 -11.12
C GLU A 66 -13.35 5.67 -9.95
N ASP A 67 -14.66 5.90 -10.06
CA ASP A 67 -15.46 6.51 -8.99
C ASP A 67 -15.51 5.62 -7.74
N ARG A 68 -15.62 4.30 -7.91
CA ARG A 68 -15.61 3.36 -6.78
C ARG A 68 -14.25 3.32 -6.09
N TRP A 69 -13.16 3.40 -6.87
CA TRP A 69 -11.82 3.56 -6.32
C TRP A 69 -11.69 4.82 -5.47
N LYS A 70 -12.14 5.97 -5.98
CA LYS A 70 -12.12 7.23 -5.23
C LYS A 70 -12.91 7.15 -3.92
N GLU A 71 -14.10 6.53 -3.94
CA GLU A 71 -14.90 6.31 -2.73
C GLU A 71 -14.16 5.48 -1.67
N LEU A 72 -13.54 4.37 -2.09
CA LEU A 72 -12.78 3.49 -1.20
C LEU A 72 -11.54 4.18 -0.65
N CYS A 73 -10.82 4.93 -1.48
CA CYS A 73 -9.65 5.70 -1.09
C CYS A 73 -10.01 6.76 -0.04
N VAL A 74 -11.10 7.51 -0.25
CA VAL A 74 -11.62 8.46 0.75
C VAL A 74 -11.97 7.77 2.07
N LYS A 75 -12.62 6.59 2.01
CA LYS A 75 -12.99 5.82 3.20
C LYS A 75 -11.78 5.43 4.06
N HIS A 76 -10.66 5.08 3.43
CA HIS A 76 -9.45 4.60 4.11
C HIS A 76 -8.38 5.68 4.33
N ASN A 77 -8.66 6.93 3.94
CA ASN A 77 -7.71 8.05 3.98
C ASN A 77 -6.44 7.78 3.17
N ILE A 78 -6.65 7.36 1.93
CA ILE A 78 -5.63 7.06 0.91
C ILE A 78 -5.92 7.94 -0.30
N GLU A 79 -4.87 8.39 -0.98
CA GLU A 79 -4.96 9.13 -2.22
C GLU A 79 -4.92 8.18 -3.41
N PHE A 80 -5.66 8.51 -4.46
CA PHE A 80 -5.67 7.78 -5.71
C PHE A 80 -5.17 8.70 -6.83
N ASN A 81 -3.90 8.55 -7.18
CA ASN A 81 -3.16 9.44 -8.07
C ASN A 81 -2.65 8.64 -9.27
N ASP A 82 -3.05 8.98 -10.50
CA ASP A 82 -2.60 8.32 -11.73
C ASP A 82 -2.61 6.78 -11.65
N TRP A 83 -3.70 6.20 -11.13
CA TRP A 83 -3.88 4.75 -10.91
C TRP A 83 -3.01 4.11 -9.82
N HIS A 84 -2.31 4.92 -9.04
CA HIS A 84 -1.58 4.51 -7.86
C HIS A 84 -2.30 4.90 -6.57
N LEU A 85 -2.15 4.04 -5.57
CA LEU A 85 -2.61 4.26 -4.21
C LEU A 85 -1.44 4.83 -3.41
N GLU A 86 -1.64 5.98 -2.78
CA GLU A 86 -0.59 6.66 -2.04
C GLU A 86 -1.09 7.16 -0.70
N CYS A 87 -0.31 7.01 0.36
CA CYS A 87 -0.55 7.75 1.60
C CYS A 87 0.75 8.02 2.38
N GLU A 88 0.79 9.11 3.12
CA GLU A 88 1.93 9.41 3.98
C GLU A 88 1.96 8.46 5.21
N PHE A 89 3.08 7.77 5.41
CA PHE A 89 3.28 6.88 6.54
C PHE A 89 3.64 7.64 7.81
N LYS A 90 2.72 7.68 8.77
CA LYS A 90 2.93 8.28 10.10
C LYS A 90 2.94 7.23 11.21
N SER A 91 2.31 6.08 10.97
CA SER A 91 2.10 5.02 11.93
C SER A 91 1.68 3.70 11.26
N LEU A 92 1.69 2.60 12.01
CA LEU A 92 1.14 1.32 11.55
C LEU A 92 -0.35 1.38 11.20
N LYS A 93 -1.09 2.36 11.73
CA LYS A 93 -2.51 2.55 11.38
C LYS A 93 -2.66 2.90 9.89
N ASP A 94 -1.74 3.67 9.33
CA ASP A 94 -1.77 4.06 7.92
C ASP A 94 -1.55 2.84 7.02
N LEU A 95 -0.62 1.96 7.40
CA LEU A 95 -0.41 0.68 6.72
C LEU A 95 -1.61 -0.26 6.87
N ASP A 96 -2.23 -0.30 8.04
CA ASP A 96 -3.42 -1.14 8.28
C ASP A 96 -4.61 -0.66 7.45
N ASN A 97 -4.81 0.66 7.32
CA ASN A 97 -5.81 1.23 6.42
C ASN A 97 -5.51 0.89 4.95
N PHE A 98 -4.24 0.99 4.53
CA PHE A 98 -3.81 0.62 3.18
C PHE A 98 -4.14 -0.84 2.85
N ILE A 99 -3.80 -1.75 3.77
CA ILE A 99 -4.12 -3.17 3.64
C ILE A 99 -5.64 -3.40 3.64
N ALA A 100 -6.40 -2.68 4.47
CA ALA A 100 -7.85 -2.83 4.55
C ALA A 100 -8.55 -2.38 3.26
N LEU A 101 -8.04 -1.34 2.59
CA LEU A 101 -8.51 -0.94 1.27
C LEU A 101 -8.32 -2.09 0.27
N LEU A 102 -7.09 -2.62 0.16
CA LEU A 102 -6.78 -3.67 -0.81
C LEU A 102 -7.59 -4.96 -0.54
N ASP A 103 -7.80 -5.29 0.74
CA ASP A 103 -8.61 -6.43 1.16
C ASP A 103 -10.10 -6.24 0.83
N GLU A 104 -10.65 -5.04 1.00
CA GLU A 104 -12.03 -4.73 0.60
C GLU A 104 -12.23 -4.85 -0.91
N VAL A 105 -11.21 -4.43 -1.66
CA VAL A 105 -11.25 -4.44 -3.11
C VAL A 105 -11.11 -5.86 -3.69
N ALA A 106 -10.26 -6.69 -3.10
CA ALA A 106 -10.09 -8.10 -3.51
C ALA A 106 -11.31 -8.99 -3.24
N ASN A 107 -12.27 -8.54 -2.42
CA ASN A 107 -13.46 -9.30 -2.04
C ASN A 107 -14.77 -8.75 -2.65
N VAL A 108 -14.67 -7.87 -3.66
CA VAL A 108 -15.85 -7.42 -4.42
C VAL A 108 -16.20 -8.50 -5.44
N GLU A 109 -17.19 -9.34 -5.10
CA GLU A 109 -17.85 -10.30 -6.01
C GLU A 109 -18.66 -9.62 -7.13
#